data_AF-A0A0M0JDI5-F1
#
_entry.id   AF-A0A0M0JDI5-F1
#
_cell.length_a   1.000
_cell.length_b   1.000
_cell.length_c   1.000
_cell.angle_alpha   90.00
_cell.angle_beta   90.00
_cell.angle_gamma   90.00
#
_symmetry.space_group_name_H-M   'P 1'
#
loop_
_entity.id
_entity.type
_entity.pdbx_description
1 polymer ?
#
loop_
_entity_poly.entity_id
_entity_poly.type
_entity_poly.pdbx_seq_one_letter_code
_entity_poly.pdbx_strand_id
1 'polypeptide(L)'
;MPELLEDPRSAAEADAVVGRRVYVERMVQRKDLNRGSATVLGWNVKQNRWEIEMDKGDERVLVRSANLGFLDVAPLAMQPSSGKKRRAAEEGSSVELNEKKKKKNLKKARDLDP
;
A
#
# COMPACT_ATOMS: atom_id res chain seq x y z
N MET A 1 -28.50 -8.77 -3.14
CA MET A 1 -27.92 -7.62 -2.40
C MET A 1 -26.45 -7.58 -2.74
N PRO A 2 -25.86 -6.43 -3.08
CA PRO A 2 -24.43 -6.39 -3.28
C PRO A 2 -23.73 -6.76 -1.96
N GLU A 3 -22.70 -7.59 -2.06
CA GLU A 3 -21.92 -8.03 -0.91
C GLU A 3 -21.15 -6.82 -0.37
N LEU A 4 -21.60 -6.31 0.78
CA LEU A 4 -20.88 -5.26 1.50
C LEU A 4 -19.54 -5.84 1.92
N LEU A 5 -18.47 -5.06 1.75
CA LEU A 5 -17.17 -5.48 2.22
C LEU A 5 -17.20 -5.55 3.75
N GLU A 6 -16.86 -6.70 4.34
CA GLU A 6 -16.79 -6.88 5.78
C GLU A 6 -15.45 -6.41 6.35
N ASP A 7 -15.38 -6.25 7.68
CA ASP A 7 -14.11 -6.00 8.36
C ASP A 7 -13.28 -7.30 8.40
N PRO A 8 -11.99 -7.27 8.04
CA PRO A 8 -11.16 -8.47 8.03
C PRO A 8 -10.90 -8.91 9.47
N ARG A 9 -11.13 -10.18 9.79
CA ARG A 9 -10.86 -10.73 11.13
C ARG A 9 -9.37 -11.04 11.31
N SER A 10 -8.61 -11.08 10.23
CA SER A 10 -7.17 -11.31 10.22
C SER A 10 -6.47 -10.63 9.04
N ALA A 11 -5.16 -10.40 9.18
CA ALA A 11 -4.35 -9.79 8.12
C ALA A 11 -4.38 -10.58 6.81
N ALA A 12 -4.52 -11.91 6.87
CA ALA A 12 -4.65 -12.75 5.69
C ALA A 12 -5.96 -12.49 4.91
N GLU A 13 -7.06 -12.21 5.60
CA GLU A 13 -8.33 -11.83 4.94
C GLU A 13 -8.22 -10.44 4.33
N ALA A 14 -7.52 -9.52 5.00
CA ALA A 14 -7.23 -8.21 4.44
C ALA A 14 -6.42 -8.34 3.14
N ASP A 15 -5.35 -9.13 3.16
CA ASP A 15 -4.47 -9.35 2.01
C ASP A 15 -5.20 -10.00 0.83
N ALA A 16 -6.12 -10.93 1.10
CA ALA A 16 -6.98 -11.54 0.07
C ALA A 16 -7.91 -10.53 -0.63
N VAL A 17 -8.20 -9.39 0.02
CA VAL A 17 -9.02 -8.31 -0.54
C VAL A 17 -8.17 -7.22 -1.20
N VAL A 18 -6.88 -7.12 -0.86
CA VAL A 18 -5.96 -6.16 -1.49
C VAL A 18 -5.92 -6.38 -3.01
N GLY A 19 -6.00 -5.29 -3.76
CA GLY A 19 -6.06 -5.29 -5.22
C GLY A 19 -7.45 -5.57 -5.80
N ARG A 20 -8.47 -5.92 -4.99
CA ARG A 20 -9.85 -6.05 -5.48
C ARG A 20 -10.46 -4.69 -5.76
N ARG A 21 -11.35 -4.65 -6.77
CA ARG A 21 -12.16 -3.49 -7.11
C ARG A 21 -13.40 -3.41 -6.23
N VAL A 22 -13.57 -2.26 -5.61
CA VAL A 22 -14.71 -1.94 -4.74
C VAL A 22 -15.36 -0.65 -5.21
N TYR A 23 -16.65 -0.50 -4.97
CA TYR A 23 -17.34 0.78 -5.16
C TYR A 23 -17.58 1.42 -3.80
N VAL A 24 -17.45 2.74 -3.77
CA VAL A 24 -17.72 3.54 -2.59
C VAL A 24 -19.17 4.01 -2.64
N GLU A 25 -19.93 3.70 -1.62
CA GLU A 25 -21.30 4.18 -1.45
C GLU A 25 -21.52 4.61 0.00
N ARG A 26 -22.57 5.41 0.26
CA ARG A 26 -23.00 5.78 1.61
C ARG A 26 -21.98 6.60 2.43
N MET A 27 -20.98 7.23 1.81
CA MET A 27 -20.18 8.28 2.46
C MET A 27 -21.07 9.49 2.77
N VAL A 28 -21.25 9.79 4.06
CA VAL A 28 -21.97 10.98 4.51
C VAL A 28 -21.11 12.24 4.38
N GLN A 29 -19.82 12.15 4.71
CA GLN A 29 -18.91 13.30 4.74
C GLN A 29 -18.41 13.73 3.36
N ARG A 30 -18.26 12.79 2.42
CA ARG A 30 -17.76 13.06 1.06
C ARG A 30 -18.69 12.43 0.03
N LYS A 31 -19.84 13.07 -0.20
CA LYS A 31 -20.83 12.58 -1.16
C LYS A 31 -20.31 12.57 -2.59
N ASP A 32 -19.34 13.43 -2.90
CA ASP A 32 -18.67 13.51 -4.20
C ASP A 32 -17.88 12.25 -4.57
N LEU A 33 -17.47 11.47 -3.56
CA LEU A 33 -16.79 10.19 -3.76
C LEU A 33 -17.76 9.01 -3.88
N ASN A 34 -19.05 9.20 -3.55
CA ASN A 34 -20.04 8.14 -3.71
C ASN A 34 -20.22 7.79 -5.19
N ARG A 35 -20.56 6.53 -5.46
CA ARG A 35 -20.67 5.94 -6.81
C ARG A 35 -19.34 5.92 -7.57
N GLY A 36 -18.23 6.22 -6.91
CA GLY A 36 -16.88 6.05 -7.46
C GLY A 36 -16.39 4.62 -7.28
N SER A 37 -15.59 4.17 -8.23
CA SER A 37 -14.81 2.93 -8.14
C SER A 37 -13.44 3.20 -7.52
N ALA A 38 -12.98 2.25 -6.71
CA ALA A 38 -11.71 2.29 -6.01
C ALA A 38 -11.06 0.90 -5.96
N THR A 39 -9.75 0.89 -5.70
CA THR A 39 -8.98 -0.34 -5.50
C THR A 39 -8.54 -0.44 -4.06
N VAL A 40 -8.70 -1.60 -3.43
CA VAL A 40 -8.26 -1.81 -2.05
C VAL A 40 -6.73 -1.89 -2.00
N LEU A 41 -6.11 -1.07 -1.16
CA LEU A 41 -4.66 -1.09 -0.92
C LEU A 41 -4.30 -1.93 0.30
N GLY A 42 -5.16 -1.95 1.32
CA GLY A 42 -4.86 -2.66 2.57
C GLY A 42 -5.84 -2.35 3.69
N TRP A 43 -5.62 -3.00 4.83
CA TRP A 43 -6.34 -2.73 6.06
C TRP A 43 -5.47 -1.97 7.05
N ASN A 44 -5.95 -0.83 7.52
CA ASN A 44 -5.29 -0.04 8.54
C ASN A 44 -5.80 -0.46 9.93
N VAL A 45 -5.04 -1.32 10.60
CA VAL A 45 -5.36 -1.83 11.95
C VAL A 45 -5.44 -0.71 13.00
N LYS A 46 -4.66 0.37 12.85
CA LYS A 46 -4.66 1.48 13.82
C LYS A 46 -5.98 2.24 13.81
N GLN A 47 -6.61 2.33 12.64
CA GLN A 47 -7.83 3.11 12.44
C GLN A 47 -9.07 2.24 12.19
N ASN A 48 -8.89 0.92 12.15
CA ASN A 48 -9.91 -0.07 11.80
C ASN A 48 -10.68 0.34 10.53
N ARG A 49 -9.91 0.67 9.47
CA ARG A 49 -10.45 1.15 8.19
C ARG A 49 -9.71 0.55 7.02
N TRP A 50 -10.43 0.36 5.92
CA TRP A 50 -9.88 0.00 4.63
C TRP A 50 -9.19 1.21 4.01
N GLU A 51 -7.95 1.01 3.60
CA GLU A 51 -7.23 1.96 2.75
C GLU A 51 -7.55 1.60 1.30
N ILE A 52 -8.14 2.55 0.57
CA ILE A 52 -8.51 2.41 -0.83
C ILE A 52 -7.91 3.54 -1.66
N GLU A 53 -7.65 3.27 -2.93
CA GLU A 53 -7.21 4.25 -3.92
C GLU A 53 -8.35 4.52 -4.91
N MET A 54 -8.79 5.78 -4.99
CA MET A 54 -9.87 6.19 -5.90
C MET A 54 -9.35 6.30 -7.34
N ASP A 55 -10.10 5.76 -8.30
CA ASP A 55 -9.72 5.78 -9.73
C ASP A 55 -9.75 7.21 -10.32
N LYS A 56 -10.63 8.07 -9.79
CA LYS A 56 -10.89 9.42 -10.33
C LYS A 56 -9.92 10.51 -9.82
N GLY A 57 -8.79 10.16 -9.24
CA GLY A 57 -7.88 11.19 -8.70
C GLY A 57 -6.66 10.71 -7.93
N ASP A 58 -6.26 9.43 -8.04
CA ASP A 58 -5.06 8.88 -7.36
C ASP A 58 -5.00 9.22 -5.85
N GLU A 59 -6.17 9.34 -5.22
CA GLU A 59 -6.28 9.72 -3.81
C GLU A 59 -6.52 8.49 -2.96
N ARG A 60 -5.69 8.35 -1.91
CA ARG A 60 -5.83 7.30 -0.90
C ARG A 60 -6.78 7.75 0.19
N VAL A 61 -7.82 6.97 0.42
CA VAL A 61 -8.89 7.30 1.38
C VAL A 61 -9.08 6.14 2.35
N LEU A 62 -9.23 6.49 3.63
CA LEU A 62 -9.52 5.54 4.70
C LEU A 62 -11.02 5.49 4.96
N VAL A 63 -11.64 4.37 4.63
CA VAL A 63 -13.09 4.19 4.68
C VAL A 63 -13.49 2.94 5.46
N ARG A 64 -14.71 2.92 5.98
CA ARG A 64 -15.28 1.75 6.65
C ARG A 64 -15.80 0.74 5.63
N SER A 65 -15.74 -0.54 6.02
CA SER A 65 -16.42 -1.69 5.44
C SER A 65 -17.86 -1.39 4.99
N ALA A 66 -18.66 -0.80 5.87
CA ALA A 66 -20.07 -0.46 5.62
C ALA A 66 -20.32 0.51 4.43
N ASN A 67 -19.29 1.22 3.96
CA ASN A 67 -19.36 2.16 2.84
C ASN A 67 -18.71 1.60 1.56
N LEU A 68 -18.29 0.34 1.59
CA LEU A 68 -17.65 -0.35 0.48
C LEU A 68 -18.48 -1.56 0.06
N GLY A 69 -18.61 -1.75 -1.25
CA GLY A 69 -19.15 -2.99 -1.81
C GLY A 69 -18.26 -3.54 -2.90
N PHE A 70 -18.27 -4.84 -3.09
CA PHE A 70 -17.53 -5.47 -4.18
C PHE A 70 -18.16 -5.13 -5.52
N LEU A 71 -17.34 -4.64 -6.46
CA LEU A 71 -17.79 -4.29 -7.81
C LEU A 71 -17.87 -5.53 -8.73
N ASP A 72 -17.19 -6.60 -8.37
CA ASP A 72 -17.11 -7.83 -9.15
C ASP A 72 -17.34 -9.04 -8.23
N VAL A 73 -18.53 -9.63 -8.36
CA VAL A 73 -18.86 -10.93 -7.76
C VAL A 73 -18.82 -11.98 -8.87
N ALA A 74 -17.62 -12.28 -9.39
CA ALA A 74 -17.42 -13.47 -10.21
C ALA A 74 -17.05 -14.65 -9.29
N PRO A 75 -17.85 -15.73 -9.25
CA PRO A 75 -17.53 -16.91 -8.47
C PRO A 75 -16.48 -17.74 -9.21
N LEU A 76 -15.43 -18.14 -8.49
CA LEU A 76 -14.59 -19.30 -8.74
C LEU A 76 -13.94 -19.40 -10.14
N ALA A 77 -12.74 -18.83 -10.28
CA ALA A 77 -11.54 -19.57 -10.70
C ALA A 77 -10.35 -18.61 -10.82
N MET A 78 -9.29 -18.91 -10.06
CA MET A 78 -7.90 -18.69 -10.48
C MET A 78 -7.46 -17.24 -10.74
N GLN A 79 -6.94 -16.56 -9.70
CA GLN A 79 -5.81 -15.64 -9.89
C GLN A 79 -4.82 -15.73 -8.73
N PRO A 80 -3.79 -16.60 -8.81
CA PRO A 80 -2.48 -16.26 -8.27
C PRO A 80 -1.84 -15.24 -9.22
N SER A 81 -2.18 -13.96 -9.08
CA SER A 81 -1.43 -12.89 -9.74
C SER A 81 -0.12 -12.68 -8.99
N SER A 82 0.81 -13.54 -9.40
CA SER A 82 2.26 -13.41 -9.29
C SER A 82 2.75 -11.97 -9.14
N GLY A 83 3.75 -11.84 -8.29
CA GLY A 83 4.43 -10.59 -7.98
C GLY A 83 4.75 -9.73 -9.20
N LYS A 84 4.53 -8.43 -9.02
CA LYS A 84 5.23 -7.40 -9.80
C LYS A 84 5.95 -6.51 -8.81
N LYS A 85 7.26 -6.75 -8.70
CA LYS A 85 8.30 -5.88 -8.16
C LYS A 85 7.81 -4.45 -7.92
N ARG A 86 7.69 -4.04 -6.66
CA ARG A 86 8.13 -2.70 -6.28
C ARG A 86 9.56 -2.84 -5.77
N ARG A 87 10.51 -2.67 -6.70
CA ARG A 87 11.77 -2.03 -6.34
C ARG A 87 11.42 -0.64 -5.80
N ALA A 88 12.16 -0.26 -4.76
CA ALA A 88 12.36 1.10 -4.27
C ALA A 88 11.17 1.78 -3.58
N ALA A 89 11.10 1.63 -2.26
CA ALA A 89 11.17 2.76 -1.31
C ALA A 89 11.29 2.21 0.12
N GLU A 90 12.35 1.45 0.37
CA GLU A 90 12.87 1.20 1.72
C GLU A 90 14.27 1.83 1.75
N GLU A 91 14.32 3.11 2.10
CA GLU A 91 15.46 3.88 2.62
C GLU A 91 15.00 5.34 2.71
N GLY A 92 15.05 6.04 3.84
CA GLY A 92 15.57 5.66 5.12
C GLY A 92 15.18 6.72 6.14
N SER A 93 14.62 6.28 7.26
CA SER A 93 14.82 6.98 8.52
C SER A 93 15.48 5.99 9.46
N SER A 94 16.78 5.85 9.29
CA SER A 94 17.66 5.44 10.37
C SER A 94 18.98 6.17 10.20
N VAL A 95 19.05 7.29 10.91
CA VAL A 95 20.26 7.76 11.56
C VAL A 95 21.12 6.58 12.04
N GLU A 96 22.43 6.82 12.07
CA GLU A 96 23.50 6.08 12.76
C GLU A 96 24.44 5.25 11.85
N LEU A 97 25.74 5.47 12.08
CA LEU A 97 26.93 4.76 11.55
C LEU A 97 27.53 5.23 10.21
N ASN A 98 28.32 6.32 10.25
CA ASN A 98 29.59 6.30 9.51
C ASN A 98 30.71 7.20 10.10
N GLU A 99 30.86 7.22 11.42
CA GLU A 99 32.17 7.43 12.04
C GLU A 99 33.01 6.16 11.87
N LYS A 100 33.86 6.08 10.83
CA LYS A 100 35.08 5.24 10.72
C LYS A 100 35.43 4.94 9.26
N LYS A 101 35.89 5.92 8.48
CA LYS A 101 36.66 5.64 7.24
C LYS A 101 37.58 6.76 6.74
N LYS A 102 37.94 7.74 7.58
CA LYS A 102 38.84 8.85 7.21
C LYS A 102 40.32 8.65 7.61
N LYS A 103 40.75 7.42 7.96
CA LYS A 103 42.12 7.16 8.47
C LYS A 103 43.00 6.25 7.60
N LYS A 104 42.71 6.03 6.31
CA LYS A 104 43.51 5.10 5.48
C LYS A 104 44.12 5.64 4.18
N ASN A 105 43.96 6.93 3.84
CA ASN A 105 44.62 7.52 2.67
C ASN A 105 46.01 8.14 2.94
N LEU A 106 46.65 7.82 4.06
CA LEU A 106 47.95 8.40 4.43
C LEU A 106 49.18 7.66 3.88
N LYS A 107 49.07 6.59 3.08
CA LYS A 107 50.28 5.83 2.69
C LYS A 107 50.25 5.29 1.25
N LYS A 108 50.30 6.17 0.25
CA LYS A 108 50.74 5.79 -1.10
C LYS A 108 51.19 7.00 -1.95
N ALA A 109 52.19 7.73 -1.48
CA ALA A 109 53.04 8.56 -2.32
C ALA A 109 54.46 8.46 -1.75
N ARG A 110 55.08 7.31 -2.04
CA ARG A 110 56.50 7.08 -1.87
C ARG A 110 57.04 6.95 -3.29
N ASP A 111 58.17 7.61 -3.53
CA ASP A 111 59.04 7.46 -4.69
C ASP A 111 58.50 8.02 -6.01
N LEU A 112 59.02 9.20 -6.39
CA LEU A 112 59.89 9.38 -7.57
C LEU A 112 60.15 10.88 -7.75
N ASP A 113 61.34 11.36 -7.35
CA ASP A 113 62.27 12.00 -8.29
C ASP A 113 63.69 12.07 -7.66
N PRO A 114 64.75 11.92 -8.46
CA PRO A 114 66.12 11.56 -8.06
C PRO A 114 66.98 12.68 -7.49
#